data_AF-A0A2J8QEP0-F1
#
_entry.id   AF-A0A2J8QEP0-F1
#
_cell.length_a   1.000
_cell.length_b   1.000
_cell.length_c   1.000
_cell.angle_alpha   90.00
_cell.angle_beta   90.00
_cell.angle_gamma   90.00
#
_symmetry.space_group_name_H-M   'P 1'
#
loop_
_entity.id
_entity.type
_entity.pdbx_description
1 polymer ?
#
loop_
_entity_poly.entity_id
_entity_poly.type
_entity_poly.pdbx_seq_one_letter_code
_entity_poly.pdbx_strand_id
1 'polypeptide(L)'
;IVLEEESTKDAQKTSWLVCNSVGGRGISSKLDSLADELKFVPIIGIAMPLSSRDDEAKGATSDFSGKAFCFLPLPPGEESSTGLPVHISGFFGLTDNRRSIKWRELDQWRDPAALWNEFLVMNVVPKAYATLILDSIKRLEMEKSSDFPLSVDVIYKLWPEASKVKVHWQPVLEPLFSELLQNAVIYSISCDWVRLEQVYFSELDENLEYTKTVLNYLQSSGKQIAKVPGNVDAAVQLTAASGTTPVRKVTPAWVRQVLRKCAHLGCAEEKLHLLEFVLSDQAYSELLGLELLPLQNGNFVPFSSSVSDQDVIYITSAEYPRSLFPSLEGRFILDNLKPHLVAALKEAAQTRGFLFDEDSNGKLKMVAVLITRC
;
A
#
# COMPACT_ATOMS: atom_id res chain seq x y z
N ILE A 1 28.73 -16.56 -55.17
CA ILE A 1 28.10 -17.43 -54.15
C ILE A 1 27.09 -16.54 -53.45
N VAL A 2 25.84 -16.65 -53.87
CA VAL A 2 24.69 -16.13 -53.14
C VAL A 2 24.52 -17.06 -51.96
N LEU A 3 24.58 -16.52 -50.75
CA LEU A 3 24.06 -17.19 -49.56
C LEU A 3 22.87 -16.34 -49.12
N GLU A 4 21.70 -16.74 -49.60
CA GLU A 4 20.42 -16.45 -48.97
C GLU A 4 20.45 -17.09 -47.56
N GLU A 5 20.48 -16.25 -46.54
CA GLU A 5 19.82 -16.56 -45.27
C GLU A 5 18.79 -15.47 -45.02
N GLU A 6 17.62 -15.62 -45.67
CA GLU A 6 16.38 -15.07 -45.15
C GLU A 6 16.07 -15.78 -43.83
N SER A 7 16.44 -15.15 -42.71
CA SER A 7 15.62 -15.23 -41.52
C SER A 7 15.21 -13.80 -41.15
N THR A 8 14.03 -13.40 -41.61
CA THR A 8 13.30 -12.26 -41.07
C THR A 8 12.90 -12.58 -39.62
N LYS A 9 13.86 -12.45 -38.70
CA LYS A 9 13.50 -12.17 -37.31
C LYS A 9 12.93 -10.76 -37.30
N ASP A 10 11.62 -10.64 -37.10
CA ASP A 10 10.99 -9.35 -36.81
C ASP A 10 11.88 -8.56 -35.86
N ALA A 11 12.31 -7.37 -36.28
CA ALA A 11 13.17 -6.52 -35.47
C ALA A 11 12.40 -6.14 -34.20
N GLN A 12 12.76 -6.77 -33.08
CA GLN A 12 12.10 -6.53 -31.81
C GLN A 12 12.37 -5.09 -31.36
N LYS A 13 11.38 -4.22 -31.55
CA LYS A 13 11.45 -2.82 -31.15
C LYS A 13 11.20 -2.73 -29.65
N THR A 14 12.17 -2.25 -28.90
CA THR A 14 12.01 -1.95 -27.47
C THR A 14 12.04 -0.44 -27.24
N SER A 15 11.20 0.04 -26.32
CA SER A 15 11.15 1.44 -25.93
C SER A 15 11.58 1.57 -24.48
N TRP A 16 12.28 2.66 -24.15
CA TRP A 16 12.86 2.85 -22.83
C TRP A 16 12.68 4.30 -22.38
N LEU A 17 12.38 4.50 -21.10
CA LEU A 17 12.50 5.80 -20.45
C LEU A 17 13.85 5.86 -19.75
N VAL A 18 14.64 6.87 -20.09
CA VAL A 18 16.03 7.02 -19.62
C VAL A 18 16.17 8.31 -18.83
N CYS A 19 16.76 8.22 -17.64
CA CYS A 19 17.16 9.35 -16.82
C CYS A 19 18.70 9.34 -16.69
N ASN A 20 19.35 10.42 -17.13
CA ASN A 20 20.78 10.62 -16.91
C ASN A 20 20.98 11.68 -15.83
N SER A 21 21.84 11.37 -14.87
CA SER A 21 22.18 12.23 -13.76
C SER A 21 23.69 12.34 -13.62
N VAL A 22 24.14 13.52 -13.21
CA VAL A 22 25.54 13.79 -12.88
C VAL A 22 25.59 14.17 -11.41
N GLY A 23 26.34 13.41 -10.61
CA GLY A 23 26.60 13.74 -9.23
C GLY A 23 27.36 15.07 -9.14
N GLY A 24 26.69 16.11 -8.67
CA GLY A 24 27.35 17.38 -8.35
C GLY A 24 28.32 17.24 -7.17
N ARG A 25 29.23 18.21 -7.04
CA ARG A 25 30.05 18.36 -5.83
C ARG A 25 29.16 18.60 -4.60
N GLY A 26 29.63 18.19 -3.42
CA GLY A 26 28.93 18.41 -2.15
C GLY A 26 27.91 17.34 -1.77
N ILE A 27 27.72 16.30 -2.60
CA ILE A 27 26.91 15.13 -2.22
C ILE A 27 27.64 14.30 -1.15
N SER A 28 28.94 14.07 -1.35
CA SER A 28 29.81 13.39 -0.39
C SER A 28 31.24 13.86 -0.60
N SER A 29 31.88 14.35 0.47
CA SER A 29 33.27 14.82 0.42
C SER A 29 34.25 13.71 0.01
N LYS A 30 33.91 12.45 0.32
CA LYS A 30 34.69 11.28 -0.10
C LYS A 30 34.53 11.01 -1.59
N LEU A 31 33.31 11.09 -2.12
CA LEU A 31 33.06 10.94 -3.55
C LEU A 31 33.76 12.06 -4.34
N ASP A 32 33.76 13.27 -3.80
CA ASP A 32 34.46 14.41 -4.39
C ASP A 32 35.97 14.17 -4.43
N SER A 33 36.56 13.71 -3.32
CA SER A 33 38.00 13.40 -3.26
C SER A 33 38.38 12.31 -4.26
N LEU A 34 37.57 11.25 -4.37
CA LEU A 34 37.78 10.16 -5.32
C LEU A 34 37.62 10.62 -6.77
N ALA A 35 36.66 11.49 -7.06
CA ALA A 35 36.50 12.09 -8.39
C ALA A 35 37.78 12.84 -8.81
N ASP A 36 38.40 13.58 -7.88
CA ASP A 36 39.66 14.30 -8.13
C ASP A 36 40.88 13.40 -8.25
N GLU A 37 40.97 12.36 -7.42
CA GLU A 37 42.06 11.40 -7.43
C GLU A 37 42.05 10.57 -8.72
N LEU A 38 40.89 10.04 -9.09
CA LEU A 38 40.71 9.15 -10.25
C LEU A 38 40.48 9.90 -11.55
N LYS A 39 40.23 11.22 -11.50
CA LYS A 39 39.79 12.05 -12.63
C LYS A 39 38.48 11.54 -13.26
N PHE A 40 37.58 11.02 -12.42
CA PHE A 40 36.29 10.48 -12.84
C PHE A 40 35.18 11.52 -12.65
N VAL A 41 34.10 11.35 -13.41
CA VAL A 41 32.86 12.13 -13.25
C VAL A 41 31.75 11.17 -12.81
N PRO A 42 31.01 11.49 -11.73
CA PRO A 42 30.02 10.58 -11.16
C PRO A 42 28.71 10.60 -11.97
N ILE A 43 28.77 10.08 -13.19
CA ILE A 43 27.63 10.01 -14.12
C ILE A 43 26.93 8.68 -13.94
N ILE A 44 25.61 8.72 -13.78
CA ILE A 44 24.71 7.57 -13.74
C ILE A 44 23.58 7.77 -14.74
N GLY A 45 23.33 6.77 -15.58
CA GLY A 45 22.14 6.64 -16.40
C GLY A 45 21.28 5.50 -15.87
N ILE A 46 19.97 5.71 -15.76
CA ILE A 46 19.00 4.67 -15.37
C ILE A 46 17.96 4.55 -16.47
N ALA A 47 17.63 3.33 -16.86
CA ALA A 47 16.65 3.07 -17.89
C ALA A 47 15.62 2.03 -17.43
N MET A 48 14.35 2.36 -17.60
CA MET A 48 13.23 1.43 -17.42
C MET A 48 12.64 1.06 -18.78
N PRO A 49 12.21 -0.20 -18.98
CA PRO A 49 11.51 -0.58 -20.18
C PRO A 49 10.12 0.05 -20.20
N LEU A 50 9.71 0.55 -21.37
CA LEU A 50 8.33 0.91 -21.67
C LEU A 50 7.72 -0.27 -22.45
N SER A 51 6.92 -1.09 -21.76
CA SER A 51 6.19 -2.17 -22.39
C SER A 51 5.09 -1.62 -23.30
N SER A 52 4.87 -2.27 -24.44
CA SER A 52 3.62 -2.08 -25.18
C SER A 52 2.51 -2.88 -24.48
N ARG A 53 1.25 -2.46 -24.61
CA ARG A 53 0.10 -3.18 -24.04
C ARG A 53 0.04 -4.65 -24.49
N ASP A 54 0.56 -4.95 -25.67
CA ASP A 54 0.62 -6.30 -26.23
C ASP A 54 1.65 -7.20 -25.52
N ASP A 55 2.68 -6.62 -24.91
CA ASP A 55 3.71 -7.37 -24.15
C ASP A 55 3.20 -7.79 -22.76
N GLU A 56 2.33 -6.98 -22.16
CA GLU A 56 1.68 -7.30 -20.88
C GLU A 56 0.63 -8.42 -21.03
N ALA A 57 -0.15 -8.42 -22.11
CA ALA A 57 -1.11 -9.48 -22.42
C ALA A 57 -0.45 -10.84 -22.67
N LYS A 58 0.84 -10.86 -23.04
CA LYS A 58 1.65 -12.07 -23.25
C LYS A 58 2.40 -12.52 -22.00
N GLY A 59 2.22 -11.84 -20.86
CA GLY A 59 2.90 -12.18 -19.60
C GLY A 59 4.41 -11.91 -19.59
N ALA A 60 4.94 -11.16 -20.55
CA ALA A 60 6.38 -10.99 -20.74
C ALA A 60 7.05 -10.03 -19.74
N THR A 61 6.29 -9.41 -18.83
CA THR A 61 6.80 -8.38 -17.89
C THR A 61 7.12 -8.89 -16.49
N SER A 62 6.86 -10.16 -16.16
CA SER A 62 7.09 -10.69 -14.79
C SER A 62 8.57 -10.94 -14.45
N ASP A 63 9.44 -11.02 -15.45
CA ASP A 63 10.81 -11.55 -15.28
C ASP A 63 11.92 -10.52 -15.58
N PHE A 64 11.58 -9.24 -15.74
CA PHE A 64 12.60 -8.22 -16.02
C PHE A 64 13.54 -8.03 -14.83
N SER A 65 14.84 -8.30 -15.04
CA SER A 65 15.90 -8.04 -14.09
C SER A 65 16.94 -7.10 -14.71
N GLY A 66 17.16 -5.99 -14.01
CA GLY A 66 18.05 -4.92 -14.42
C GLY A 66 19.50 -5.33 -14.47
N LYS A 67 20.24 -4.80 -15.44
CA LYS A 67 21.67 -5.03 -15.61
C LYS A 67 22.48 -3.76 -15.40
N ALA A 68 23.70 -3.94 -14.97
CA ALA A 68 24.69 -2.89 -14.85
C ALA A 68 25.54 -2.78 -16.13
N PHE A 69 25.82 -1.54 -16.54
CA PHE A 69 26.61 -1.19 -17.71
C PHE A 69 27.70 -0.21 -17.31
N CYS A 70 28.85 -0.28 -17.97
CA CYS A 70 29.90 0.73 -17.86
C CYS A 70 30.19 1.31 -19.24
N PHE A 71 29.31 2.22 -19.69
CA PHE A 71 29.17 2.74 -21.06
C PHE A 71 28.81 1.69 -22.12
N LEU A 72 29.42 0.51 -22.04
CA LEU A 72 29.17 -0.66 -22.86
C LEU A 72 28.55 -1.79 -22.01
N PRO A 73 27.83 -2.73 -22.64
CA PRO A 73 27.36 -3.93 -21.98
C PRO A 73 28.52 -4.73 -21.38
N LEU A 74 28.42 -5.06 -20.10
CA LEU A 74 29.29 -6.06 -19.49
C LEU A 74 28.95 -7.46 -20.05
N PRO A 75 29.90 -8.42 -20.03
CA PRO A 75 29.64 -9.77 -20.49
C PRO A 75 28.34 -10.34 -19.89
N PRO A 76 27.53 -11.04 -20.70
CA PRO A 76 26.27 -11.60 -20.23
C PRO A 76 26.55 -12.65 -19.15
N GLY A 77 26.01 -12.43 -17.95
CA GLY A 77 26.19 -13.31 -16.80
C GLY A 77 25.58 -12.73 -15.53
N GLU A 78 25.53 -13.53 -14.46
CA GLU A 78 24.98 -13.11 -13.16
C GLU A 78 25.68 -11.88 -12.58
N GLU A 79 26.97 -11.71 -12.85
CA GLU A 79 27.79 -10.58 -12.38
C GLU A 79 27.29 -9.21 -12.85
N SER A 80 26.60 -9.17 -13.99
CA SER A 80 26.00 -7.95 -14.53
C SER A 80 24.60 -7.68 -13.97
N SER A 81 23.97 -8.66 -13.32
CA SER A 81 22.62 -8.55 -12.80
C SER A 81 22.59 -7.75 -11.50
N THR A 82 21.69 -6.78 -11.44
CA THR A 82 21.49 -5.93 -10.25
C THR A 82 20.36 -6.44 -9.36
N GLY A 83 19.39 -7.15 -9.96
CA GLY A 83 18.12 -7.48 -9.31
C GLY A 83 17.16 -6.29 -9.15
N LEU A 84 17.52 -5.11 -9.64
CA LEU A 84 16.65 -3.93 -9.66
C LEU A 84 15.74 -3.99 -10.91
N PRO A 85 14.53 -3.39 -10.89
CA PRO A 85 13.64 -3.36 -12.05
C PRO A 85 14.04 -2.28 -13.08
N VAL A 86 15.31 -1.88 -13.12
CA VAL A 86 15.87 -0.88 -14.05
C VAL A 86 17.29 -1.25 -14.46
N HIS A 87 17.69 -0.87 -15.68
CA HIS A 87 19.09 -0.88 -16.08
C HIS A 87 19.83 0.30 -15.45
N ILE A 88 21.08 0.09 -15.08
CA ILE A 88 21.96 1.13 -14.52
C ILE A 88 23.24 1.17 -15.35
N SER A 89 23.54 2.33 -15.93
CA SER A 89 24.79 2.62 -16.60
C SER A 89 25.56 3.66 -15.81
N GLY A 90 26.88 3.53 -15.73
CA GLY A 90 27.69 4.51 -15.00
C GLY A 90 29.16 4.40 -15.32
N PHE A 91 29.92 5.41 -14.88
CA PHE A 91 31.38 5.34 -14.91
C PHE A 91 31.85 4.42 -13.77
N PHE A 92 31.73 3.10 -13.92
CA PHE A 92 32.13 2.14 -12.89
C PHE A 92 33.59 1.71 -13.05
N GLY A 93 34.31 1.58 -11.94
CA GLY A 93 35.56 0.85 -11.88
C GLY A 93 35.31 -0.63 -12.17
N LEU A 94 36.08 -1.23 -13.07
CA LEU A 94 35.95 -2.63 -13.44
C LEU A 94 37.07 -3.47 -12.85
N THR A 95 36.85 -4.78 -12.76
CA THR A 95 37.90 -5.76 -12.48
C THR A 95 38.96 -5.78 -13.59
N ASP A 96 40.14 -6.35 -13.33
CA ASP A 96 41.27 -6.32 -14.27
C ASP A 96 40.96 -7.01 -15.60
N ASN A 97 40.16 -8.08 -15.57
CA ASN A 97 39.66 -8.77 -16.76
C ASN A 97 38.52 -8.01 -17.47
N ARG A 98 38.07 -6.88 -16.90
CA ARG A 98 37.00 -5.99 -17.36
C ARG A 98 35.67 -6.68 -17.59
N ARG A 99 35.41 -7.78 -16.87
CA ARG A 99 34.16 -8.56 -17.01
C ARG A 99 33.09 -8.20 -16.00
N SER A 100 33.44 -7.52 -14.91
CA SER A 100 32.52 -7.18 -13.82
C SER A 100 32.87 -5.85 -13.18
N ILE A 101 31.90 -5.27 -12.46
CA ILE A 101 32.12 -4.10 -11.61
C ILE A 101 33.00 -4.51 -10.44
N LYS A 102 33.98 -3.67 -10.10
CA LYS A 102 34.87 -3.90 -8.96
C LYS A 102 34.16 -3.55 -7.66
N TRP A 103 34.08 -4.50 -6.73
CA TRP A 103 33.49 -4.30 -5.42
C TRP A 103 34.55 -4.43 -4.32
N ARG A 104 34.25 -3.94 -3.11
CA ARG A 104 35.18 -4.05 -1.98
C ARG A 104 35.19 -5.47 -1.46
N GLU A 105 36.38 -6.05 -1.40
CA GLU A 105 36.65 -7.35 -0.79
C GLU A 105 37.41 -7.17 0.53
N LEU A 106 37.46 -8.21 1.37
CA LEU A 106 38.02 -8.15 2.73
C LEU A 106 39.48 -7.69 2.77
N ASP A 107 40.26 -8.06 1.75
CA ASP A 107 41.68 -7.74 1.58
C ASP A 107 41.92 -6.43 0.81
N GLN A 108 40.94 -5.96 0.04
CA GLN A 108 41.04 -4.79 -0.86
C GLN A 108 40.15 -3.61 -0.45
N TRP A 109 39.90 -3.45 0.85
CA TRP A 109 38.95 -2.46 1.37
C TRP A 109 39.30 -0.99 1.06
N ARG A 110 40.55 -0.69 0.66
CA ARG A 110 41.04 0.65 0.29
C ARG A 110 41.15 0.89 -1.22
N ASP A 111 40.76 -0.07 -2.06
CA ASP A 111 40.85 0.11 -3.51
C ASP A 111 40.00 1.33 -3.94
N PRO A 112 40.61 2.37 -4.55
CA PRO A 112 39.91 3.60 -4.91
C PRO A 112 38.77 3.38 -5.91
N ALA A 113 38.91 2.44 -6.85
CA ALA A 113 37.89 2.15 -7.85
C ALA A 113 36.70 1.39 -7.25
N ALA A 114 36.94 0.49 -6.29
CA ALA A 114 35.89 -0.18 -5.54
C ALA A 114 35.14 0.79 -4.60
N LEU A 115 35.88 1.67 -3.91
CA LEU A 115 35.28 2.74 -3.09
C LEU A 115 34.43 3.68 -3.94
N TRP A 116 34.93 4.09 -5.10
CA TRP A 116 34.20 4.90 -6.06
C TRP A 116 32.84 4.28 -6.42
N ASN A 117 32.81 2.99 -6.76
CA ASN A 117 31.58 2.27 -7.09
C ASN A 117 30.59 2.24 -5.91
N GLU A 118 31.08 1.95 -4.69
CA GLU A 118 30.25 1.96 -3.48
C GLU A 118 29.63 3.35 -3.24
N PHE A 119 30.41 4.43 -3.37
CA PHE A 119 29.90 5.79 -3.22
C PHE A 119 28.90 6.17 -4.31
N LEU A 120 29.11 5.76 -5.57
CA LEU A 120 28.12 5.98 -6.63
C LEU A 120 26.78 5.31 -6.30
N VAL A 121 26.83 4.04 -5.89
CA VAL A 121 25.65 3.23 -5.55
C VAL A 121 24.89 3.82 -4.35
N MET A 122 25.60 4.31 -3.33
CA MET A 122 24.96 4.89 -2.13
C MET A 122 24.45 6.32 -2.33
N ASN A 123 25.07 7.12 -3.21
CA ASN A 123 24.84 8.57 -3.21
C ASN A 123 24.24 9.14 -4.50
N VAL A 124 24.53 8.52 -5.65
CA VAL A 124 24.16 9.07 -6.97
C VAL A 124 23.05 8.25 -7.61
N VAL A 125 23.17 6.91 -7.56
CA VAL A 125 22.14 5.99 -8.08
C VAL A 125 20.77 6.25 -7.46
N PRO A 126 20.62 6.42 -6.13
CA PRO A 126 19.30 6.60 -5.53
C PRO A 126 18.62 7.89 -6.00
N LYS A 127 19.39 8.99 -6.16
CA LYS A 127 18.89 10.28 -6.63
C LYS A 127 18.45 10.22 -8.10
N ALA A 128 19.25 9.59 -8.95
CA ALA A 128 18.89 9.38 -10.36
C ALA A 128 17.63 8.52 -10.48
N TYR A 129 17.50 7.51 -9.62
CA TYR A 129 16.37 6.59 -9.63
C TYR A 129 15.09 7.27 -9.12
N ALA A 130 15.17 8.00 -8.00
CA ALA A 130 14.06 8.80 -7.51
C ALA A 130 13.60 9.80 -8.59
N THR A 131 14.53 10.47 -9.27
CA THR A 131 14.21 11.39 -10.37
C THR A 131 13.43 10.68 -11.49
N LEU A 132 13.87 9.49 -11.92
CA LEU A 132 13.18 8.69 -12.93
C LEU A 132 11.73 8.39 -12.53
N ILE A 133 11.50 7.94 -11.29
CA ILE A 133 10.16 7.60 -10.80
C ILE A 133 9.31 8.87 -10.67
N LEU A 134 9.83 9.94 -10.05
CA LEU A 134 9.10 11.19 -9.84
C LEU A 134 8.73 11.86 -11.16
N ASP A 135 9.63 11.86 -12.15
CA ASP A 135 9.31 12.40 -13.46
C ASP A 135 8.36 11.49 -14.26
N SER A 136 8.35 10.17 -14.00
CA SER A 136 7.35 9.26 -14.55
C SER A 136 5.95 9.58 -14.03
N ILE A 137 5.83 9.88 -12.72
CA ILE A 137 4.59 10.34 -12.09
C ILE A 137 4.12 11.65 -12.73
N LYS A 138 4.98 12.68 -12.80
CA LYS A 138 4.63 13.97 -13.40
C LYS A 138 4.17 13.82 -14.86
N ARG A 139 4.85 12.98 -15.65
CA ARG A 139 4.46 12.72 -17.03
C ARG A 139 3.09 12.06 -17.12
N LEU A 140 2.79 11.10 -16.24
CA LEU A 140 1.47 10.46 -16.18
C LEU A 140 0.36 11.47 -15.83
N GLU A 141 0.64 12.45 -14.96
CA GLU A 141 -0.32 13.50 -14.61
C GLU A 141 -0.57 14.50 -15.75
N MET A 142 0.47 14.81 -16.54
CA MET A 142 0.40 15.76 -17.65
C MET A 142 -0.19 15.15 -18.93
N GLU A 143 0.15 13.90 -19.23
CA GLU A 143 -0.20 13.24 -20.48
C GLU A 143 -1.49 12.43 -20.34
N LYS A 144 -2.60 12.97 -20.85
CA LYS A 144 -3.92 12.32 -20.80
C LYS A 144 -4.21 11.42 -22.01
N SER A 145 -3.22 11.19 -22.88
CA SER A 145 -3.37 10.32 -24.04
C SER A 145 -3.51 8.86 -23.61
N SER A 146 -4.51 8.16 -24.16
CA SER A 146 -4.74 6.74 -23.90
C SER A 146 -3.62 5.81 -24.39
N ASP A 147 -2.75 6.33 -25.25
CA ASP A 147 -1.65 5.59 -25.89
C ASP A 147 -0.32 5.78 -25.15
N PHE A 148 -0.33 6.52 -24.04
CA PHE A 148 0.86 6.71 -23.23
C PHE A 148 1.19 5.42 -22.45
N PRO A 149 2.43 4.88 -22.54
CA PRO A 149 2.77 3.57 -21.99
C PRO A 149 2.98 3.54 -20.48
N LEU A 150 2.72 4.64 -19.75
CA LEU A 150 2.80 4.68 -18.31
C LEU A 150 1.43 4.47 -17.66
N SER A 151 1.42 3.67 -16.60
CA SER A 151 0.29 3.50 -15.69
C SER A 151 0.79 3.51 -14.26
N VAL A 152 -0.13 3.61 -13.30
CA VAL A 152 0.19 3.50 -11.86
C VAL A 152 0.87 2.16 -11.57
N ASP A 153 0.37 1.07 -12.17
CA ASP A 153 0.95 -0.27 -12.01
C ASP A 153 2.39 -0.35 -12.54
N VAL A 154 2.67 0.26 -13.70
CA VAL A 154 4.03 0.32 -14.26
C VAL A 154 4.95 1.10 -13.32
N ILE A 155 4.49 2.24 -12.79
CA ILE A 155 5.29 3.06 -11.85
C ILE A 155 5.55 2.28 -10.56
N TYR A 156 4.56 1.59 -10.00
CA TYR A 156 4.75 0.78 -8.81
C TYR A 156 5.66 -0.43 -9.04
N LYS A 157 5.65 -1.06 -10.22
CA LYS A 157 6.61 -2.13 -10.58
C LYS A 157 8.08 -1.65 -10.59
N LEU A 158 8.33 -0.33 -10.67
CA LEU A 158 9.68 0.24 -10.56
C LEU A 158 10.20 0.25 -9.14
N TRP A 159 9.36 0.10 -8.11
CA TRP A 159 9.84 0.07 -6.74
C TRP A 159 10.59 -1.23 -6.48
N PRO A 160 11.88 -1.19 -6.10
CA PRO A 160 12.67 -2.40 -5.90
C PRO A 160 12.11 -3.32 -4.81
N GLU A 161 12.09 -4.62 -5.09
CA GLU A 161 11.84 -5.64 -4.07
C GLU A 161 13.14 -6.05 -3.39
N ALA A 162 13.29 -5.75 -2.10
CA ALA A 162 14.53 -5.97 -1.36
C ALA A 162 15.06 -7.42 -1.44
N SER A 163 14.17 -8.40 -1.51
CA SER A 163 14.51 -9.82 -1.64
C SER A 163 15.14 -10.19 -3.00
N LYS A 164 14.89 -9.40 -4.05
CA LYS A 164 15.41 -9.63 -5.42
C LYS A 164 16.73 -8.89 -5.67
N VAL A 165 17.01 -7.82 -4.92
CA VAL A 165 18.19 -6.98 -5.11
C VAL A 165 19.47 -7.68 -4.64
N LYS A 166 20.48 -7.71 -5.52
CA LYS A 166 21.79 -8.32 -5.23
C LYS A 166 22.55 -7.51 -4.17
N VAL A 167 23.39 -8.19 -3.39
CA VAL A 167 24.07 -7.63 -2.20
C VAL A 167 24.76 -6.27 -2.42
N HIS A 168 25.50 -6.12 -3.52
CA HIS A 168 26.22 -4.88 -3.82
C HIS A 168 25.31 -3.70 -4.19
N TRP A 169 24.06 -3.97 -4.55
CA TRP A 169 23.06 -2.97 -4.94
C TRP A 169 22.04 -2.69 -3.84
N GLN A 170 22.00 -3.49 -2.77
CA GLN A 170 21.14 -3.25 -1.60
C GLN A 170 21.34 -1.86 -0.96
N PRO A 171 22.56 -1.26 -0.94
CA PRO A 171 22.75 0.09 -0.41
C PRO A 171 21.97 1.19 -1.15
N VAL A 172 21.38 0.91 -2.33
CA VAL A 172 20.50 1.85 -3.04
C VAL A 172 19.17 2.04 -2.31
N LEU A 173 18.66 1.00 -1.65
CA LEU A 173 17.27 0.87 -1.23
C LEU A 173 16.86 1.96 -0.22
N GLU A 174 17.59 2.08 0.88
CA GLU A 174 17.24 2.99 1.97
C GLU A 174 17.28 4.47 1.54
N PRO A 175 18.35 4.98 0.89
CA PRO A 175 18.35 6.34 0.37
C PRO A 175 17.26 6.60 -0.70
N LEU A 176 16.97 5.59 -1.54
CA LEU A 176 15.93 5.70 -2.58
C LEU A 176 14.54 5.85 -1.96
N PHE A 177 14.18 4.95 -1.04
CA PHE A 177 12.85 4.99 -0.40
C PHE A 177 12.68 6.24 0.45
N SER A 178 13.73 6.66 1.17
CA SER A 178 13.74 7.90 1.93
C SER A 178 13.48 9.12 1.05
N GLU A 179 14.08 9.20 -0.14
CA GLU A 179 13.86 10.28 -1.10
C GLU A 179 12.45 10.23 -1.70
N LEU A 180 11.97 9.05 -2.11
CA LEU A 180 10.65 8.88 -2.71
C LEU A 180 9.54 9.27 -1.73
N LEU A 181 9.62 8.84 -0.47
CA LEU A 181 8.56 9.04 0.52
C LEU A 181 8.46 10.48 1.04
N GLN A 182 9.44 11.35 0.73
CA GLN A 182 9.32 12.81 0.93
C GLN A 182 8.41 13.48 -0.10
N ASN A 183 8.03 12.77 -1.16
CA ASN A 183 7.26 13.27 -2.29
C ASN A 183 5.85 12.65 -2.36
N ALA A 184 5.01 13.17 -3.25
CA ALA A 184 3.68 12.61 -3.51
C ALA A 184 3.82 11.38 -4.44
N VAL A 185 3.98 10.20 -3.84
CA VAL A 185 4.31 8.95 -4.55
C VAL A 185 3.34 7.80 -4.25
N ILE A 186 2.30 8.06 -3.45
CA ILE A 186 1.25 7.08 -3.17
C ILE A 186 0.00 7.50 -3.94
N TYR A 187 -0.44 6.67 -4.87
CA TYR A 187 -1.67 6.87 -5.62
C TYR A 187 -2.89 6.46 -4.80
N SER A 188 -3.81 7.40 -4.60
CA SER A 188 -5.02 7.23 -3.83
C SER A 188 -6.14 6.58 -4.64
N ILE A 189 -7.14 6.03 -3.95
CA ILE A 189 -8.39 5.53 -4.55
C ILE A 189 -9.20 6.69 -5.18
N SER A 190 -8.97 7.93 -4.74
CA SER A 190 -9.51 9.15 -5.33
C SER A 190 -8.80 9.60 -6.62
N CYS A 191 -7.86 8.80 -7.13
CA CYS A 191 -7.10 9.05 -8.36
C CYS A 191 -6.11 10.23 -8.29
N ASP A 192 -5.51 10.47 -7.13
CA ASP A 192 -4.52 11.52 -6.91
C ASP A 192 -3.22 10.95 -6.33
N TRP A 193 -2.07 11.53 -6.69
CA TRP A 193 -0.81 11.25 -6.01
C TRP A 193 -0.72 12.06 -4.71
N VAL A 194 -0.54 11.35 -3.59
CA VAL A 194 -0.50 11.93 -2.24
C VAL A 194 0.78 11.55 -1.50
N ARG A 195 1.10 12.34 -0.48
CA ARG A 195 2.24 12.06 0.42
C ARG A 195 1.87 11.02 1.47
N LEU A 196 2.90 10.40 2.05
CA LEU A 196 2.75 9.38 3.08
C LEU A 196 1.96 9.87 4.31
N GLU A 197 2.09 11.14 4.70
CA GLU A 197 1.43 11.67 5.90
C GLU A 197 -0.07 11.96 5.69
N GLN A 198 -0.52 11.96 4.44
CA GLN A 198 -1.90 12.29 4.07
C GLN A 198 -2.77 11.04 3.92
N VAL A 199 -2.16 9.87 3.71
CA VAL A 199 -2.84 8.65 3.28
C VAL A 199 -3.05 7.66 4.42
N TYR A 200 -4.14 6.89 4.32
CA TYR A 200 -4.41 5.71 5.12
C TYR A 200 -4.36 4.47 4.22
N PHE A 201 -3.56 3.47 4.57
CA PHE A 201 -3.43 2.25 3.78
C PHE A 201 -4.59 1.29 4.07
N SER A 202 -5.22 0.79 3.00
CA SER A 202 -6.27 -0.22 3.08
C SER A 202 -5.69 -1.62 2.83
N GLU A 203 -5.78 -2.47 3.84
CA GLU A 203 -5.48 -3.91 3.78
C GLU A 203 -6.76 -4.75 3.73
N LEU A 204 -7.90 -4.10 3.48
CA LEU A 204 -9.20 -4.77 3.42
C LEU A 204 -9.26 -5.76 2.24
N ASP A 205 -9.86 -6.92 2.50
CA ASP A 205 -10.12 -7.93 1.48
C ASP A 205 -11.21 -7.44 0.52
N GLU A 206 -10.87 -7.36 -0.76
CA GLU A 206 -11.77 -6.90 -1.82
C GLU A 206 -12.95 -7.84 -2.06
N ASN A 207 -12.85 -9.09 -1.61
CA ASN A 207 -13.93 -10.07 -1.73
C ASN A 207 -15.03 -9.86 -0.70
N LEU A 208 -14.80 -9.02 0.32
CA LEU A 208 -15.79 -8.76 1.36
C LEU A 208 -16.76 -7.67 0.92
N GLU A 209 -18.06 -7.93 1.08
CA GLU A 209 -19.15 -7.06 0.63
C GLU A 209 -19.07 -5.65 1.25
N TYR A 210 -18.62 -5.54 2.50
CA TYR A 210 -18.51 -4.25 3.18
C TYR A 210 -17.32 -3.40 2.71
N THR A 211 -16.31 -3.97 2.05
CA THR A 211 -15.05 -3.27 1.74
C THR A 211 -15.29 -2.05 0.85
N LYS A 212 -16.04 -2.22 -0.24
CA LYS A 212 -16.37 -1.12 -1.15
C LYS A 212 -17.12 0.01 -0.42
N THR A 213 -18.06 -0.36 0.44
CA THR A 213 -18.86 0.60 1.22
C THR A 213 -18.00 1.41 2.17
N VAL A 214 -17.11 0.75 2.93
CA VAL A 214 -16.20 1.40 3.88
C VAL A 214 -15.29 2.40 3.16
N LEU A 215 -14.71 1.99 2.04
CA LEU A 215 -13.81 2.84 1.25
C LEU A 215 -14.55 4.05 0.65
N ASN A 216 -15.73 3.84 0.07
CA ASN A 216 -16.56 4.92 -0.48
C ASN A 216 -16.99 5.92 0.60
N TYR A 217 -17.39 5.44 1.78
CA TYR A 217 -17.76 6.29 2.90
C TYR A 217 -16.60 7.16 3.39
N LEU A 218 -15.42 6.56 3.55
CA LEU A 218 -14.23 7.28 3.96
C LEU A 218 -13.81 8.32 2.92
N GLN A 219 -13.93 8.00 1.63
CA GLN A 219 -13.66 8.94 0.53
C GLN A 219 -14.64 10.11 0.52
N SER A 220 -15.96 9.85 0.64
CA SER A 220 -16.97 10.92 0.71
C SER A 220 -16.84 11.78 1.98
N SER A 221 -16.21 11.24 3.03
CA SER A 221 -15.81 11.97 4.24
C SER A 221 -14.49 12.74 4.09
N GLY A 222 -13.94 12.85 2.87
CA GLY A 222 -12.73 13.59 2.54
C GLY A 222 -11.43 12.95 3.05
N LYS A 223 -11.40 11.63 3.25
CA LYS A 223 -10.18 10.91 3.66
C LYS A 223 -9.46 10.35 2.45
N GLN A 224 -8.14 10.49 2.44
CA GLN A 224 -7.29 9.89 1.43
C GLN A 224 -6.91 8.48 1.84
N ILE A 225 -7.22 7.52 0.96
CA ILE A 225 -7.00 6.10 1.17
C ILE A 225 -6.23 5.58 -0.03
N ALA A 226 -5.30 4.66 0.20
CA ALA A 226 -4.59 3.97 -0.86
C ALA A 226 -4.52 2.47 -0.59
N LYS A 227 -4.51 1.70 -1.67
CA LYS A 227 -4.07 0.31 -1.67
C LYS A 227 -2.84 0.24 -2.55
N VAL A 228 -1.76 -0.32 -2.02
CA VAL A 228 -0.47 -0.38 -2.73
C VAL A 228 -0.02 -1.83 -2.91
N PRO A 229 0.74 -2.15 -3.97
CA PRO A 229 1.32 -3.47 -4.15
C PRO A 229 2.37 -3.80 -3.07
N GLY A 230 2.65 -5.09 -2.87
CA GLY A 230 3.51 -5.56 -1.77
C GLY A 230 4.93 -5.01 -1.78
N ASN A 231 5.50 -4.68 -2.94
CA ASN A 231 6.83 -4.08 -3.03
C ASN A 231 6.85 -2.62 -2.50
N VAL A 232 5.78 -1.86 -2.77
CA VAL A 232 5.61 -0.49 -2.24
C VAL A 232 5.31 -0.54 -0.74
N ASP A 233 4.45 -1.45 -0.28
CA ASP A 233 4.21 -1.64 1.16
C ASP A 233 5.51 -2.00 1.89
N ALA A 234 6.28 -2.97 1.38
CA ALA A 234 7.56 -3.34 1.98
C ALA A 234 8.55 -2.16 2.07
N ALA A 235 8.59 -1.29 1.06
CA ALA A 235 9.41 -0.07 1.08
C ALA A 235 8.95 0.95 2.14
N VAL A 236 7.62 1.13 2.28
CA VAL A 236 7.02 1.96 3.34
C VAL A 236 7.36 1.40 4.71
N GLN A 237 7.21 0.09 4.93
CA GLN A 237 7.53 -0.55 6.21
C GLN A 237 9.02 -0.45 6.55
N LEU A 238 9.92 -0.64 5.58
CA LEU A 238 11.37 -0.52 5.79
C LEU A 238 11.77 0.89 6.23
N THR A 239 11.15 1.91 5.63
CA THR A 239 11.40 3.31 6.00
C THR A 239 10.76 3.64 7.34
N ALA A 240 9.56 3.12 7.63
CA ALA A 240 8.89 3.32 8.91
C ALA A 240 9.63 2.70 10.09
N ALA A 241 10.32 1.56 9.88
CA ALA A 241 11.17 0.93 10.90
C ALA A 241 12.41 1.77 11.24
N SER A 242 12.88 2.60 10.29
CA SER A 242 14.07 3.44 10.45
C SER A 242 13.72 4.89 10.86
N GLY A 243 12.48 5.32 10.64
CA GLY A 243 11.98 6.66 10.89
C GLY A 243 11.02 6.79 12.06
N THR A 244 10.45 7.98 12.22
CA THR A 244 9.51 8.32 13.33
C THR A 244 8.05 8.43 12.89
N THR A 245 7.75 8.34 11.59
CA THR A 245 6.39 8.52 11.07
C THR A 245 5.64 7.19 11.06
N PRO A 246 4.58 7.03 11.89
CA PRO A 246 3.81 5.79 11.91
C PRO A 246 2.99 5.63 10.63
N VAL A 247 2.99 4.42 10.08
CA VAL A 247 2.13 4.04 8.95
C VAL A 247 0.68 4.02 9.43
N ARG A 248 -0.19 4.78 8.77
CA ARG A 248 -1.61 4.86 9.11
C ARG A 248 -2.40 3.85 8.29
N LYS A 249 -3.23 3.06 8.95
CA LYS A 249 -4.05 2.02 8.32
C LYS A 249 -5.53 2.29 8.51
N VAL A 250 -6.35 1.81 7.58
CA VAL A 250 -7.79 1.75 7.74
C VAL A 250 -8.12 0.67 8.76
N THR A 251 -8.57 1.07 9.95
CA THR A 251 -8.95 0.16 11.03
C THR A 251 -10.41 0.39 11.46
N PRO A 252 -11.08 -0.61 12.04
CA PRO A 252 -12.40 -0.43 12.62
C PRO A 252 -12.45 0.73 13.63
N ALA A 253 -11.45 0.83 14.52
CA ALA A 253 -11.29 1.94 15.47
C ALA A 253 -11.26 3.31 14.79
N TRP A 254 -10.49 3.45 13.71
CA TRP A 254 -10.43 4.70 12.97
C TRP A 254 -11.74 5.02 12.25
N VAL A 255 -12.40 4.03 11.63
CA VAL A 255 -13.72 4.24 10.99
C VAL A 255 -14.76 4.68 12.02
N ARG A 256 -14.76 4.11 13.23
CA ARG A 256 -15.60 4.59 14.35
C ARG A 256 -15.31 6.05 14.70
N GLN A 257 -14.05 6.47 14.71
CA GLN A 257 -13.69 7.89 14.95
C GLN A 257 -14.19 8.81 13.83
N VAL A 258 -14.13 8.36 12.57
CA VAL A 258 -14.65 9.14 11.43
C VAL A 258 -16.18 9.25 11.52
N LEU A 259 -16.89 8.16 11.80
CA LEU A 259 -18.36 8.13 11.98
C LEU A 259 -18.88 9.07 13.06
N ARG A 260 -18.11 9.27 14.14
CA ARG A 260 -18.47 10.26 15.18
C ARG A 260 -18.39 11.70 14.70
N LYS A 261 -17.48 11.98 13.76
CA LYS A 261 -17.27 13.34 13.24
C LYS A 261 -18.16 13.61 12.03
N CYS A 262 -18.40 12.59 11.22
CA CYS A 262 -19.13 12.64 9.96
C CYS A 262 -20.16 11.52 9.99
N ALA A 263 -21.39 11.82 10.41
CA ALA A 263 -22.45 10.82 10.40
C ALA A 263 -22.71 10.35 8.96
N HIS A 264 -22.90 9.03 8.79
CA HIS A 264 -23.20 8.46 7.49
C HIS A 264 -24.69 8.63 7.15
N LEU A 265 -24.97 9.32 6.05
CA LEU A 265 -26.32 9.65 5.57
C LEU A 265 -26.79 8.72 4.42
N GLY A 266 -26.06 7.65 4.15
CA GLY A 266 -26.37 6.70 3.09
C GLY A 266 -27.49 5.72 3.44
N CYS A 267 -27.66 4.70 2.60
CA CYS A 267 -28.79 3.78 2.71
C CYS A 267 -28.62 2.76 3.86
N ALA A 268 -29.68 2.02 4.16
CA ALA A 268 -29.67 1.01 5.21
C ALA A 268 -28.60 -0.08 4.98
N GLU A 269 -28.41 -0.50 3.73
CA GLU A 269 -27.39 -1.48 3.35
C GLU A 269 -25.97 -0.97 3.64
N GLU A 270 -25.68 0.28 3.32
CA GLU A 270 -24.38 0.90 3.61
C GLU A 270 -24.13 1.00 5.12
N LYS A 271 -25.15 1.37 5.90
CA LYS A 271 -25.07 1.37 7.37
C LYS A 271 -24.80 -0.04 7.93
N LEU A 272 -25.39 -1.09 7.35
CA LEU A 272 -25.13 -2.47 7.77
C LEU A 272 -23.71 -2.93 7.43
N HIS A 273 -23.18 -2.57 6.26
CA HIS A 273 -21.78 -2.83 5.91
C HIS A 273 -20.80 -2.09 6.83
N LEU A 274 -21.10 -0.83 7.16
CA LEU A 274 -20.29 -0.08 8.13
C LEU A 274 -20.37 -0.70 9.52
N LEU A 275 -21.55 -1.14 9.96
CA LEU A 275 -21.74 -1.86 11.21
C LEU A 275 -20.90 -3.15 11.25
N GLU A 276 -20.97 -3.94 10.18
CA GLU A 276 -20.21 -5.18 10.03
C GLU A 276 -18.71 -4.94 10.20
N PHE A 277 -18.19 -3.91 9.53
CA PHE A 277 -16.78 -3.56 9.64
C PHE A 277 -16.40 -3.07 11.05
N VAL A 278 -17.17 -2.16 11.66
CA VAL A 278 -16.81 -1.59 12.98
C VAL A 278 -16.95 -2.57 14.14
N LEU A 279 -17.64 -3.70 13.96
CA LEU A 279 -17.75 -4.78 14.94
C LEU A 279 -16.61 -5.81 14.82
N SER A 280 -15.88 -5.83 13.69
CA SER A 280 -14.89 -6.88 13.38
C SER A 280 -13.71 -6.98 14.36
N ASP A 281 -13.36 -5.88 15.05
CA ASP A 281 -12.27 -5.87 16.05
C ASP A 281 -12.76 -6.12 17.48
N GLN A 282 -14.05 -6.43 17.67
CA GLN A 282 -14.68 -6.75 18.96
C GLN A 282 -14.53 -5.66 20.02
N ALA A 283 -14.16 -4.43 19.64
CA ALA A 283 -14.02 -3.30 20.56
C ALA A 283 -15.39 -2.67 20.87
N TYR A 284 -16.29 -3.46 21.43
CA TYR A 284 -17.69 -3.09 21.68
C TYR A 284 -17.83 -1.90 22.63
N SER A 285 -16.83 -1.64 23.49
CA SER A 285 -16.71 -0.46 24.36
C SER A 285 -16.69 0.88 23.58
N GLU A 286 -16.32 0.84 22.30
CA GLU A 286 -16.21 1.99 21.42
C GLU A 286 -17.41 2.17 20.47
N LEU A 287 -18.50 1.43 20.64
CA LEU A 287 -19.69 1.62 19.78
C LEU A 287 -20.55 2.81 20.19
N LEU A 288 -20.45 3.26 21.45
CA LEU A 288 -21.29 4.31 21.99
C LEU A 288 -21.32 5.58 21.13
N GLY A 289 -22.54 6.06 20.88
CA GLY A 289 -22.86 7.25 20.10
C GLY A 289 -22.89 7.04 18.58
N LEU A 290 -22.54 5.85 18.07
CA LEU A 290 -22.60 5.59 16.64
C LEU A 290 -24.03 5.26 16.20
N GLU A 291 -24.58 6.00 15.25
CA GLU A 291 -25.95 5.78 14.71
C GLU A 291 -25.98 4.65 13.67
N LEU A 292 -25.66 3.43 14.13
CA LEU A 292 -25.55 2.25 13.28
C LEU A 292 -26.36 1.04 13.79
N LEU A 293 -27.14 1.17 14.87
CA LEU A 293 -27.94 0.07 15.39
C LEU A 293 -29.27 -0.05 14.61
N PRO A 294 -29.50 -1.13 13.83
CA PRO A 294 -30.67 -1.25 12.96
C PRO A 294 -31.90 -1.74 13.74
N LEU A 295 -33.01 -1.03 13.59
CA LEU A 295 -34.30 -1.40 14.17
C LEU A 295 -35.23 -2.02 13.15
N GLN A 296 -36.22 -2.78 13.63
CA GLN A 296 -37.21 -3.45 12.79
C GLN A 296 -38.12 -2.48 12.02
N ASN A 297 -38.32 -1.26 12.53
CA ASN A 297 -39.03 -0.19 11.83
C ASN A 297 -38.23 0.44 10.66
N GLY A 298 -37.00 -0.03 10.41
CA GLY A 298 -36.12 0.44 9.34
C GLY A 298 -35.23 1.63 9.73
N ASN A 299 -35.40 2.19 10.93
CA ASN A 299 -34.57 3.28 11.42
C ASN A 299 -33.25 2.76 12.01
N PHE A 300 -32.26 3.64 12.04
CA PHE A 300 -31.00 3.41 12.73
C PHE A 300 -30.90 4.34 13.92
N VAL A 301 -30.49 3.80 15.06
CA VAL A 301 -30.36 4.55 16.31
C VAL A 301 -28.94 4.49 16.85
N PRO A 302 -28.53 5.46 17.68
CA PRO A 302 -27.23 5.42 18.31
C PRO A 302 -27.12 4.28 19.32
N PHE A 303 -25.95 3.66 19.37
CA PHE A 303 -25.55 2.82 20.50
C PHE A 303 -25.58 3.67 21.79
N SER A 304 -26.51 3.41 22.72
CA SER A 304 -26.77 4.25 23.89
C SER A 304 -26.67 3.50 25.23
N SER A 305 -26.16 4.20 26.24
CA SER A 305 -26.02 3.68 27.62
C SER A 305 -27.18 4.06 28.55
N SER A 306 -28.33 4.43 27.98
CA SER A 306 -29.45 4.93 28.79
C SER A 306 -30.04 3.81 29.64
N VAL A 307 -30.13 4.03 30.95
CA VAL A 307 -30.68 3.08 31.94
C VAL A 307 -32.21 3.12 32.00
N SER A 308 -32.85 3.86 31.09
CA SER A 308 -34.30 4.02 31.07
C SER A 308 -34.95 2.84 30.32
N ASP A 309 -35.99 2.23 30.91
CA ASP A 309 -36.78 1.17 30.26
C ASP A 309 -37.44 1.61 28.94
N GLN A 310 -37.50 2.92 28.70
CA GLN A 310 -38.03 3.51 27.47
C GLN A 310 -37.05 3.38 26.29
N ASP A 311 -35.75 3.20 26.56
CA ASP A 311 -34.67 3.20 25.56
C ASP A 311 -34.07 1.80 25.30
N VAL A 312 -34.61 0.76 25.94
CA VAL A 312 -34.13 -0.62 25.79
C VAL A 312 -34.49 -1.17 24.43
N ILE A 313 -33.50 -1.74 23.74
CA ILE A 313 -33.64 -2.39 22.44
C ILE A 313 -33.47 -3.90 22.63
N TYR A 314 -34.33 -4.70 22.01
CA TYR A 314 -34.42 -6.13 22.21
C TYR A 314 -33.89 -6.92 21.00
N ILE A 315 -33.19 -8.02 21.27
CA ILE A 315 -32.86 -9.05 20.29
C ILE A 315 -33.82 -10.22 20.47
N THR A 316 -34.46 -10.63 19.37
CA THR A 316 -35.38 -11.75 19.32
C THR A 316 -34.66 -13.09 19.53
N SER A 317 -35.38 -14.07 20.08
CA SER A 317 -34.92 -15.47 20.17
C SER A 317 -36.00 -16.39 19.61
N ALA A 318 -35.63 -17.63 19.28
CA ALA A 318 -36.58 -18.62 18.76
C ALA A 318 -37.74 -18.90 19.74
N GLU A 319 -37.49 -18.76 21.05
CA GLU A 319 -38.49 -18.96 22.10
C GLU A 319 -39.38 -17.73 22.32
N TYR A 320 -38.90 -16.52 21.99
CA TYR A 320 -39.62 -15.26 22.14
C TYR A 320 -39.62 -14.47 20.83
N PRO A 321 -40.42 -14.90 19.83
CA PRO A 321 -40.50 -14.22 18.55
C PRO A 321 -41.22 -12.86 18.70
N ARG A 322 -40.84 -11.91 17.84
CA ARG A 322 -41.44 -10.56 17.78
C ARG A 322 -42.96 -10.56 17.64
N SER A 323 -43.55 -11.60 17.04
CA SER A 323 -45.01 -11.74 16.89
C SER A 323 -45.76 -11.72 18.22
N LEU A 324 -45.09 -12.01 19.34
CA LEU A 324 -45.64 -11.90 20.69
C LEU A 324 -45.75 -10.45 21.20
N PHE A 325 -45.08 -9.51 20.52
CA PHE A 325 -44.94 -8.11 20.94
C PHE A 325 -45.32 -7.14 19.80
N PRO A 326 -46.59 -7.12 19.37
CA PRO A 326 -47.06 -6.18 18.35
C PRO A 326 -46.85 -4.73 18.82
N SER A 327 -46.61 -3.80 17.88
CA SER A 327 -46.38 -2.35 18.11
C SER A 327 -45.05 -1.92 18.73
N LEU A 328 -44.12 -2.85 19.01
CA LEU A 328 -42.79 -2.55 19.56
C LEU A 328 -41.65 -2.56 18.51
N GLU A 329 -41.97 -2.35 17.23
CA GLU A 329 -41.01 -2.44 16.11
C GLU A 329 -39.83 -1.45 16.22
N GLY A 330 -40.03 -0.30 16.86
CA GLY A 330 -38.97 0.66 17.17
C GLY A 330 -38.07 0.26 18.34
N ARG A 331 -38.30 -0.91 18.96
CA ARG A 331 -37.49 -1.44 20.06
C ARG A 331 -36.91 -2.81 19.77
N PHE A 332 -37.11 -3.38 18.58
CA PHE A 332 -36.49 -4.64 18.19
C PHE A 332 -35.39 -4.40 17.16
N ILE A 333 -34.28 -5.12 17.30
CA ILE A 333 -33.27 -5.20 16.25
C ILE A 333 -33.88 -5.86 15.00
N LEU A 334 -33.42 -5.44 13.83
CA LEU A 334 -33.78 -6.03 12.55
C LEU A 334 -33.56 -7.56 12.55
N ASP A 335 -34.60 -8.35 12.27
CA ASP A 335 -34.54 -9.83 12.35
C ASP A 335 -33.66 -10.47 11.25
N ASN A 336 -33.57 -9.86 10.07
CA ASN A 336 -32.90 -10.42 8.88
C ASN A 336 -31.40 -10.06 8.79
N LEU A 337 -30.73 -9.86 9.92
CA LEU A 337 -29.29 -9.61 9.94
C LEU A 337 -28.51 -10.88 9.66
N LYS A 338 -27.32 -10.72 9.08
CA LYS A 338 -26.38 -11.82 8.88
C LYS A 338 -26.07 -12.47 10.26
N PRO A 339 -25.95 -13.81 10.36
CA PRO A 339 -25.81 -14.50 11.64
C PRO A 339 -24.65 -14.01 12.51
N HIS A 340 -23.52 -13.64 11.90
CA HIS A 340 -22.36 -13.12 12.63
C HIS A 340 -22.59 -11.73 13.22
N LEU A 341 -23.40 -10.88 12.58
CA LEU A 341 -23.77 -9.56 13.14
C LEU A 341 -24.63 -9.72 14.38
N VAL A 342 -25.60 -10.64 14.32
CA VAL A 342 -26.44 -10.96 15.48
C VAL A 342 -25.58 -11.50 16.63
N ALA A 343 -24.61 -12.36 16.33
CA ALA A 343 -23.68 -12.87 17.33
C ALA A 343 -22.83 -11.75 17.96
N ALA A 344 -22.25 -10.87 17.15
CA ALA A 344 -21.45 -9.74 17.62
C ALA A 344 -22.28 -8.74 18.46
N LEU A 345 -23.53 -8.45 18.07
CA LEU A 345 -24.43 -7.60 18.83
C LEU A 345 -24.83 -8.23 20.18
N LYS A 346 -25.04 -9.55 20.21
CA LYS A 346 -25.26 -10.29 21.47
C LYS A 346 -24.04 -10.23 22.38
N GLU A 347 -22.85 -10.44 21.83
CA GLU A 347 -21.60 -10.35 22.59
C GLU A 347 -21.34 -8.93 23.11
N ALA A 348 -21.60 -7.91 22.31
CA ALA A 348 -21.53 -6.51 22.71
C ALA A 348 -22.47 -6.20 23.89
N ALA A 349 -23.68 -6.76 23.89
CA ALA A 349 -24.64 -6.64 24.99
C ALA A 349 -24.16 -7.37 26.26
N GLN A 350 -23.57 -8.56 26.12
CA GLN A 350 -23.04 -9.34 27.24
C GLN A 350 -21.84 -8.67 27.91
N THR A 351 -20.90 -8.15 27.13
CA THR A 351 -19.64 -7.56 27.60
C THR A 351 -19.85 -6.31 28.46
N ARG A 352 -20.99 -5.63 28.32
CA ARG A 352 -21.32 -4.40 29.06
C ARG A 352 -22.25 -4.60 30.25
N GLY A 353 -22.65 -5.84 30.54
CA GLY A 353 -23.37 -6.20 31.76
C GLY A 353 -24.86 -5.92 31.72
N PHE A 354 -25.61 -6.70 30.93
CA PHE A 354 -27.08 -6.76 31.03
C PHE A 354 -27.65 -8.05 31.58
N LEU A 355 -28.75 -7.84 32.29
CA LEU A 355 -29.61 -8.81 32.96
C LEU A 355 -30.07 -9.89 31.97
N PHE A 356 -29.50 -11.08 32.13
CA PHE A 356 -30.22 -12.29 31.81
C PHE A 356 -31.36 -12.37 32.82
N ASP A 357 -32.60 -12.19 32.36
CA ASP A 357 -33.71 -12.68 33.14
C ASP A 357 -33.77 -14.20 32.91
N GLU A 358 -32.94 -14.97 33.62
CA GLU A 358 -33.04 -16.42 33.61
C GLU A 358 -34.38 -16.81 34.25
N ASP A 359 -35.22 -17.51 33.50
CA ASP A 359 -36.19 -18.40 34.14
C ASP A 359 -35.39 -19.41 34.98
N SER A 360 -35.90 -19.72 36.17
CA SER A 360 -35.58 -20.85 37.06
C SER A 360 -35.09 -22.17 36.43
N ASN A 361 -35.24 -22.38 35.12
CA ASN A 361 -34.76 -23.51 34.33
C ASN A 361 -33.51 -23.26 33.44
N GLY A 362 -32.84 -22.10 33.52
CA GLY A 362 -31.58 -21.84 32.80
C GLY A 362 -31.73 -21.65 31.28
N LYS A 363 -32.87 -21.13 30.81
CA LYS A 363 -33.14 -20.83 29.39
C LYS A 363 -33.01 -19.33 29.10
N LEU A 364 -32.26 -18.98 28.05
CA LEU A 364 -31.94 -17.60 27.66
C LEU A 364 -33.17 -16.82 27.14
N LYS A 365 -33.57 -15.74 27.86
CA LYS A 365 -34.64 -14.80 27.48
C LYS A 365 -34.18 -13.71 26.49
N MET A 366 -35.16 -12.97 25.96
CA MET A 366 -35.04 -11.74 25.15
C MET A 366 -33.86 -10.87 25.60
N VAL A 367 -32.87 -10.64 24.75
CA VAL A 367 -31.67 -9.88 25.16
C VAL A 367 -31.94 -8.40 25.00
N ALA A 368 -32.03 -7.68 26.11
CA ALA A 368 -31.96 -6.23 26.13
C ALA A 368 -30.53 -5.78 25.76
N VAL A 369 -30.34 -5.24 24.55
CA VAL A 369 -29.18 -4.42 24.20
C VAL A 369 -29.41 -3.06 24.80
N LEU A 370 -28.83 -2.94 25.96
CA LEU A 370 -28.65 -1.70 26.67
C LEU A 370 -27.10 -1.58 26.56
N ILE A 371 -26.52 -0.39 26.42
CA ILE A 371 -25.07 -0.29 26.15
C ILE A 371 -24.46 0.48 27.30
N THR A 372 -24.54 -0.07 28.51
CA THR A 372 -24.04 0.54 29.75
C THR A 372 -22.57 0.95 29.65
N ARG A 373 -22.27 2.03 30.38
CA ARG A 373 -20.94 2.59 30.59
C ARG A 373 -20.23 1.91 31.77
N CYS A 374 -18.90 1.80 31.69
CA CYS A 374 -18.04 2.03 32.85
C CYS A 374 -17.92 3.55 33.09
#